data_AF-A0A1I4CPV7-F1
#
_entry.id   AF-A0A1I4CPV7-F1
#
_cell.length_a   1.000
_cell.length_b   1.000
_cell.length_c   1.000
_cell.angle_alpha   90.00
_cell.angle_beta   90.00
_cell.angle_gamma   90.00
#
_symmetry.space_group_name_H-M   'P 1'
#
loop_
_entity.id
_entity.type
_entity.pdbx_description
1 polymer ?
#
loop_
_entity_poly.entity_id
_entity_poly.type
_entity_poly.pdbx_seq_one_letter_code
_entity_poly.pdbx_strand_id
1 'polypeptide(L)'
;MAPRLSDSQVTLLSKAFVALLVVFVLLGAFFQIQTGDPLAILEVLVSLYVVTLVALAVFRGGFDTRRFRIALYVGVLAWALVNYVGGTQGLVTILLLVLGALLLTRELVVTDD
;
A
#
# COMPACT_ATOMS: atom_id res chain seq x y z
N MET A 1 22.91 16.31 23.44
CA MET A 1 23.12 16.05 22.00
C MET A 1 22.82 14.58 21.76
N ALA A 2 21.69 14.23 21.12
CA ALA A 2 21.39 12.83 20.82
C ALA A 2 22.31 12.32 19.69
N PRO A 3 22.83 11.08 19.77
CA PRO A 3 23.64 10.50 18.71
C PRO A 3 22.81 10.41 17.41
N ARG A 4 23.32 10.99 16.32
CA ARG A 4 22.72 10.86 14.98
C ARG A 4 23.13 9.51 14.40
N LEU A 5 22.14 8.71 14.01
CA LEU A 5 22.37 7.47 13.26
C LEU A 5 22.98 7.81 11.89
N SER A 6 23.83 6.92 11.36
CA SER A 6 24.38 7.09 10.02
C SER A 6 23.36 6.74 8.94
N ASP A 7 23.49 7.29 7.73
CA ASP A 7 22.57 7.05 6.60
C ASP A 7 22.43 5.55 6.27
N SER A 8 23.53 4.81 6.38
CA SER A 8 23.55 3.36 6.21
C SER A 8 22.74 2.64 7.28
N GLN A 9 22.80 3.10 8.54
CA GLN A 9 22.00 2.55 9.64
C GLN A 9 20.52 2.82 9.42
N VAL A 10 20.14 4.05 9.03
CA VAL A 10 18.74 4.41 8.74
C VAL A 10 18.18 3.57 7.60
N THR A 11 18.96 3.38 6.53
CA THR A 11 18.56 2.55 5.39
C THR A 11 18.34 1.10 5.79
N LEU A 12 19.28 0.52 6.56
CA LEU A 12 19.19 -0.85 7.02
C LEU A 12 17.99 -1.05 7.96
N LEU A 13 17.77 -0.10 8.87
CA LEU A 13 16.69 -0.16 9.85
C LEU A 13 15.32 -0.03 9.17
N SER A 14 15.20 0.83 8.15
CA SER A 14 14.00 0.97 7.34
C SER A 14 13.68 -0.32 6.56
N LYS A 15 14.69 -0.94 5.93
CA LYS A 15 14.54 -2.23 5.24
C LYS A 15 14.13 -3.36 6.18
N ALA A 16 14.78 -3.45 7.34
CA ALA A 16 14.46 -4.45 8.37
C ALA A 16 13.04 -4.26 8.90
N PHE A 17 12.63 -3.02 9.18
CA PHE A 17 11.28 -2.70 9.64
C PHE A 17 10.23 -3.08 8.59
N VAL A 18 10.47 -2.76 7.32
CA VAL A 18 9.56 -3.11 6.23
C VAL A 18 9.48 -4.61 6.02
N ALA A 19 10.61 -5.34 6.11
CA ALA A 19 10.60 -6.80 6.06
C ALA A 19 9.77 -7.40 7.21
N LEU A 20 9.88 -6.85 8.41
CA LEU A 20 9.06 -7.26 9.54
C LEU A 20 7.56 -7.03 9.27
N LEU A 21 7.19 -5.85 8.76
CA LEU A 21 5.80 -5.55 8.40
C LEU A 21 5.27 -6.50 7.32
N VAL A 22 6.07 -6.86 6.33
CA VAL A 22 5.70 -7.85 5.31
C VAL A 22 5.37 -9.20 5.96
N VAL A 23 6.19 -9.67 6.91
CA VAL A 23 5.93 -10.91 7.64
C VAL A 23 4.61 -10.82 8.43
N PHE A 24 4.37 -9.70 9.12
CA PHE A 24 3.11 -9.49 9.84
C PHE A 24 1.90 -9.53 8.92
N VAL A 25 2.00 -8.91 7.74
CA VAL A 25 0.92 -8.92 6.76
C VAL A 25 0.67 -10.33 6.23
N LEU A 26 1.72 -11.11 5.96
CA LEU A 26 1.58 -12.51 5.52
C LEU A 26 0.90 -13.37 6.59
N LEU A 27 1.26 -13.19 7.86
CA LEU A 27 0.62 -13.87 8.98
C LEU A 27 -0.85 -13.46 9.12
N GLY A 28 -1.13 -12.16 9.08
CA GLY A 28 -2.50 -11.64 9.13
C GLY A 28 -3.35 -12.19 7.98
N ALA A 29 -2.81 -12.18 6.77
CA ALA A 29 -3.44 -12.75 5.59
C ALA A 29 -3.76 -14.24 5.74
N PHE A 30 -2.82 -15.02 6.29
CA PHE A 30 -3.02 -16.44 6.55
C PHE A 30 -4.19 -16.70 7.51
N PHE A 31 -4.29 -15.95 8.61
CA PHE A 31 -5.41 -16.07 9.54
C PHE A 31 -6.72 -15.55 8.94
N GLN A 32 -6.66 -14.49 8.15
CA GLN A 32 -7.83 -13.90 7.52
C GLN A 32 -8.45 -14.84 6.48
N ILE A 33 -7.66 -15.55 5.68
CA ILE A 33 -8.18 -16.57 4.74
C ILE A 33 -8.88 -17.71 5.47
N GLN A 34 -8.42 -18.10 6.67
CA GLN A 34 -9.03 -19.17 7.45
C GLN A 34 -10.46 -18.85 7.94
N THR A 35 -10.88 -17.59 7.90
CA THR A 35 -12.25 -17.20 8.24
C THR A 35 -13.29 -17.75 7.26
N GLY A 36 -12.87 -18.11 6.03
CA GLY A 36 -13.75 -18.64 5.00
C GLY A 36 -14.64 -17.59 4.32
N ASP A 37 -14.48 -16.31 4.66
CA ASP A 37 -15.21 -15.22 4.01
C ASP A 37 -14.65 -14.94 2.60
N PRO A 38 -15.46 -15.00 1.53
CA PRO A 38 -15.02 -14.65 0.19
C PRO A 38 -14.46 -13.23 0.07
N LEU A 39 -14.98 -12.25 0.84
CA LEU A 39 -14.48 -10.88 0.81
C LEU A 39 -13.09 -10.77 1.46
N ALA A 40 -12.80 -11.62 2.45
CA ALA A 40 -11.49 -11.68 3.08
C ALA A 40 -10.37 -12.03 2.09
N ILE A 41 -10.65 -12.83 1.06
CA ILE A 41 -9.68 -13.12 -0.01
C ILE A 41 -9.30 -11.83 -0.75
N LEU A 42 -10.29 -10.99 -1.07
CA LEU A 42 -10.05 -9.75 -1.80
C LEU A 42 -9.27 -8.74 -0.95
N GLU A 43 -9.60 -8.62 0.33
CA GLU A 43 -8.85 -7.81 1.29
C GLU A 43 -7.38 -8.25 1.39
N VAL A 44 -7.15 -9.57 1.43
CA VAL A 44 -5.81 -10.15 1.46
C VAL A 44 -5.04 -9.84 0.18
N LEU A 45 -5.65 -10.02 -0.99
CA LEU A 45 -5.02 -9.73 -2.28
C LEU A 45 -4.57 -8.28 -2.37
N VAL A 46 -5.44 -7.34 -1.99
CA VAL A 46 -5.09 -5.91 -1.99
C VAL A 46 -4.01 -5.59 -0.98
N SER A 47 -4.07 -6.17 0.22
CA SER A 47 -3.06 -5.96 1.27
C SER A 47 -1.69 -6.47 0.81
N LEU A 48 -1.63 -7.66 0.21
CA LEU A 48 -0.40 -8.24 -0.34
C LEU A 48 0.14 -7.40 -1.51
N TYR A 49 -0.73 -6.87 -2.36
CA TYR A 49 -0.35 -5.98 -3.45
C TYR A 49 0.36 -4.72 -2.91
N VAL A 50 -0.28 -4.00 -1.97
CA VAL A 50 0.27 -2.76 -1.41
C VAL A 50 1.57 -3.02 -0.67
N VAL A 51 1.63 -4.07 0.14
CA VAL A 51 2.82 -4.40 0.94
C VAL A 51 3.98 -4.83 0.05
N THR A 52 3.71 -5.60 -0.99
CA THR A 52 4.73 -5.97 -1.99
C THR A 52 5.24 -4.74 -2.72
N LEU A 53 4.34 -3.84 -3.14
CA LEU A 53 4.69 -2.59 -3.82
C LEU A 53 5.59 -1.70 -2.94
N VAL A 54 5.22 -1.51 -1.68
CA VAL A 54 6.01 -0.73 -0.70
C VAL A 54 7.35 -1.39 -0.45
N ALA A 55 7.38 -2.70 -0.20
CA ALA A 55 8.63 -3.44 -0.02
C ALA A 55 9.56 -3.27 -1.24
N LEU A 56 9.04 -3.44 -2.45
CA LEU A 56 9.81 -3.24 -3.68
C LEU A 56 10.40 -1.83 -3.76
N ALA A 57 9.63 -0.79 -3.43
CA ALA A 57 10.12 0.58 -3.44
C ALA A 57 11.20 0.84 -2.38
N VAL A 58 11.08 0.25 -1.19
CA VAL A 58 12.08 0.34 -0.10
C VAL A 58 13.37 -0.37 -0.48
N PHE A 59 13.28 -1.56 -1.06
CA PHE A 59 14.46 -2.37 -1.39
C PHE A 59 15.16 -1.87 -2.66
N ARG A 60 14.43 -1.38 -3.66
CA ARG A 60 14.96 -0.94 -4.97
C ARG A 60 15.08 0.58 -5.15
N GLY A 61 14.58 1.38 -4.22
CA GLY A 61 14.66 2.85 -4.29
C GLY A 61 13.76 3.47 -5.36
N GLY A 62 12.45 3.23 -5.28
CA GLY A 62 11.50 3.58 -6.35
C GLY A 62 10.39 4.59 -6.00
N PHE A 63 10.40 5.16 -4.80
CA PHE A 63 9.28 5.96 -4.28
C PHE A 63 8.94 7.20 -5.12
N ASP A 64 9.94 7.82 -5.75
CA ASP A 64 9.74 9.08 -6.47
C ASP A 64 9.30 8.88 -7.93
N THR A 65 9.14 7.63 -8.36
CA THR A 65 8.80 7.33 -9.75
C THR A 65 7.30 7.48 -10.02
N ARG A 66 6.94 8.01 -11.20
CA ARG A 66 5.55 8.08 -11.67
C ARG A 66 4.87 6.71 -11.66
N ARG A 67 5.60 5.66 -12.06
CA ARG A 67 5.10 4.27 -12.06
C ARG A 67 4.72 3.81 -10.66
N PHE A 68 5.53 4.12 -9.65
CA PHE A 68 5.22 3.81 -8.26
C PHE A 68 4.00 4.57 -7.76
N ARG A 69 3.90 5.88 -8.05
CA ARG A 69 2.74 6.70 -7.66
C ARG A 69 1.43 6.13 -8.23
N ILE A 70 1.41 5.82 -9.53
CA ILE A 70 0.26 5.20 -10.19
C ILE A 70 -0.11 3.87 -9.51
N ALA A 71 0.87 2.98 -9.32
CA ALA A 71 0.63 1.69 -8.66
C ALA A 71 0.09 1.86 -7.23
N LEU A 72 0.61 2.84 -6.49
CA LEU A 72 0.14 3.15 -5.14
C LEU A 72 -1.31 3.63 -5.16
N TYR A 73 -1.66 4.54 -6.07
CA TYR A 73 -3.03 5.05 -6.20
C TYR A 73 -4.02 3.95 -6.61
N VAL A 74 -3.61 3.03 -7.48
CA VAL A 74 -4.39 1.82 -7.79
C VAL A 74 -4.61 0.97 -6.54
N GLY A 75 -3.57 0.76 -5.73
CA GLY A 75 -3.68 0.02 -4.48
C GLY A 75 -4.64 0.67 -3.47
N VAL A 76 -4.56 2.00 -3.31
CA VAL A 76 -5.46 2.77 -2.44
C VAL A 76 -6.91 2.67 -2.92
N LEU A 77 -7.14 2.82 -4.23
CA LEU A 77 -8.47 2.67 -4.82
C LEU A 77 -9.02 1.27 -4.64
N ALA A 78 -8.22 0.24 -4.90
CA ALA A 78 -8.62 -1.14 -4.68
C ALA A 78 -9.00 -1.36 -3.21
N TRP A 79 -8.19 -0.87 -2.27
CA TRP A 79 -8.46 -1.01 -0.84
C TRP A 79 -9.77 -0.31 -0.43
N ALA A 80 -9.98 0.91 -0.88
CA ALA A 80 -11.20 1.66 -0.58
C ALA A 80 -12.43 1.01 -1.23
N LEU A 81 -12.29 0.44 -2.43
CA LEU A 81 -13.37 -0.27 -3.11
C LEU A 81 -13.76 -1.55 -2.35
N VAL A 82 -12.79 -2.32 -1.87
CA VAL A 82 -13.07 -3.52 -1.06
C VAL A 82 -13.83 -3.15 0.22
N ASN A 83 -13.38 -2.11 0.93
CA ASN A 83 -14.08 -1.61 2.11
C ASN A 83 -15.50 -1.12 1.80
N TYR A 84 -15.67 -0.43 0.68
CA TYR A 84 -16.98 0.08 0.26
C TYR A 84 -17.96 -1.06 -0.03
N VAL A 85 -17.51 -2.10 -0.75
CA VAL A 85 -18.30 -3.29 -1.09
C VAL A 85 -18.57 -4.14 0.15
N GLY A 86 -17.61 -4.24 1.08
CA GLY A 86 -17.76 -4.91 2.37
C GLY A 86 -18.71 -4.21 3.36
N GLY A 87 -19.32 -3.09 2.96
CA GLY A 87 -20.29 -2.35 3.78
C GLY A 87 -19.68 -1.30 4.71
N THR A 88 -18.36 -1.11 4.67
CA THR A 88 -17.63 -0.11 5.47
C THR A 88 -17.64 1.26 4.77
N GLN A 89 -18.84 1.83 4.62
CA GLN A 89 -19.10 3.07 3.88
C GLN A 89 -18.86 4.33 4.72
N GLY A 90 -17.67 4.44 5.31
CA GLY A 90 -17.26 5.62 6.07
C GLY A 90 -16.86 6.79 5.18
N LEU A 91 -16.86 8.00 5.77
CA LEU A 91 -16.35 9.22 5.13
C LEU A 91 -14.94 9.04 4.58
N VAL A 92 -14.07 8.33 5.32
CA VAL A 92 -12.70 8.02 4.89
C VAL A 92 -12.68 7.18 3.62
N THR A 93 -13.49 6.13 3.53
CA THR A 93 -13.59 5.27 2.35
C THR A 93 -13.99 6.07 1.11
N ILE A 94 -14.99 6.95 1.26
CA ILE A 94 -15.47 7.81 0.18
C ILE A 94 -14.38 8.80 -0.24
N LEU A 95 -13.71 9.46 0.71
CA LEU A 95 -12.61 10.38 0.40
C LEU A 95 -11.46 9.68 -0.32
N LEU A 96 -11.09 8.47 0.10
CA LEU A 96 -10.03 7.70 -0.54
C LEU A 96 -10.41 7.29 -1.98
N LEU A 97 -11.67 6.93 -2.22
CA LEU A 97 -12.17 6.66 -3.57
C LEU A 97 -12.08 7.92 -4.46
N VAL A 98 -12.61 9.04 -3.99
CA VAL A 98 -12.64 10.28 -4.78
C VAL A 98 -11.25 10.83 -5.02
N LEU A 99 -10.46 11.02 -3.95
CA LEU A 99 -9.11 11.58 -4.06
C LEU A 99 -8.16 10.62 -4.79
N GLY A 100 -8.24 9.32 -4.51
CA GLY A 100 -7.44 8.32 -5.20
C GLY A 100 -7.73 8.30 -6.69
N ALA A 101 -9.00 8.40 -7.09
CA ALA A 101 -9.40 8.45 -8.50
C ALA A 101 -8.87 9.72 -9.17
N LEU A 102 -9.05 10.89 -8.55
CA LEU A 102 -8.56 12.16 -9.08
C LEU A 102 -7.04 12.16 -9.25
N LEU A 103 -6.30 11.67 -8.25
CA LEU A 103 -4.84 11.59 -8.31
C LEU A 103 -4.36 10.60 -9.37
N LEU A 104 -5.02 9.43 -9.50
CA LEU A 104 -4.73 8.46 -10.54
C LEU A 104 -4.99 9.04 -11.93
N THR A 105 -6.15 9.66 -12.14
CA THR A 105 -6.49 10.30 -13.42
C THR A 105 -5.50 11.41 -13.75
N ARG A 106 -5.11 12.24 -12.77
CA ARG A 106 -4.08 13.27 -12.97
C ARG A 106 -2.77 12.64 -13.45
N GLU A 107 -2.25 11.63 -12.76
CA GLU A 107 -0.99 11.00 -13.16
C GLU A 107 -1.08 10.24 -14.49
N LEU A 108 -2.26 9.80 -14.92
CA LEU A 108 -2.45 9.13 -16.22
C LEU A 108 -2.64 10.13 -17.37
N VAL A 109 -3.36 11.23 -17.14
CA VAL A 109 -3.71 12.22 -18.17
C VAL A 109 -2.65 13.28 -18.34
N VAL A 110 -2.05 13.76 -17.24
CA VAL A 110 -0.90 14.66 -17.28
C VAL A 110 0.32 13.81 -17.61
N THR A 111 0.43 13.50 -18.89
CA THR A 111 1.62 12.92 -19.51
C THR A 111 2.40 14.11 -20.02
N ASP A 112 3.61 14.30 -19.51
CA ASP A 112 4.51 15.38 -19.94
C ASP A 112 4.65 15.37 -21.47
N ASP A 113 4.29 16.49 -22.11
CA ASP A 113 4.90 16.97 -23.35
C ASP A 113 6.34 17.45 -23.04
#